data_AF-A0A8D0WJF4-F1
#
_entry.id   AF-A0A8D0WJF4-F1
#
_cell.length_a   1.000
_cell.length_b   1.000
_cell.length_c   1.000
_cell.angle_alpha   90.00
_cell.angle_beta   90.00
_cell.angle_gamma   90.00
#
_symmetry.space_group_name_H-M   'P 1'
#
loop_
_entity.id
_entity.type
_entity.pdbx_description
1 polymer ?
#
loop_
_entity_poly.entity_id
_entity_poly.type
_entity_poly.pdbx_seq_one_letter_code
_entity_poly.pdbx_strand_id
1 'polypeptide(L)'
;MAVPSVYADLGKSARDVFTKGYGFGLIKLDLRSSRRGNGLEFTSSGSANPETTRVMGSLETKYRWTEYGTEITLEDQLDWSITHKRILYNRLILNYFAA
;
A
#
# COMPACT_ATOMS: atom_id res chain seq x y z
N MET A 1 -19.62 -25.86 7.19
CA MET A 1 -20.58 -24.85 6.66
C MET A 1 -19.85 -24.08 5.56
N ALA A 2 -20.25 -24.27 4.30
CA ALA A 2 -19.65 -23.56 3.17
C ALA A 2 -20.51 -22.33 2.90
N VAL A 3 -20.01 -21.16 3.31
CA VAL A 3 -20.54 -19.88 2.82
C VAL A 3 -20.22 -19.85 1.33
N PRO A 4 -21.20 -19.68 0.42
CA PRO A 4 -20.90 -19.60 -1.00
C PRO A 4 -19.97 -18.42 -1.24
N SER A 5 -18.80 -18.71 -1.78
CA SER A 5 -17.83 -17.69 -2.18
C SER A 5 -18.49 -16.74 -3.17
N VAL A 6 -18.32 -15.44 -2.94
CA VAL A 6 -18.75 -14.41 -3.89
C VAL A 6 -18.13 -14.71 -5.25
N TYR A 7 -18.82 -14.45 -6.36
CA TYR A 7 -18.34 -14.76 -7.71
C TYR A 7 -16.90 -14.25 -7.97
N ALA A 8 -16.53 -13.12 -7.34
CA ALA A 8 -15.20 -12.52 -7.42
C ALA A 8 -14.08 -13.35 -6.76
N ASP A 9 -14.39 -14.22 -5.80
CA ASP A 9 -13.42 -15.04 -5.08
C ASP A 9 -13.17 -16.41 -5.75
N LEU A 10 -13.95 -16.78 -6.78
CA LEU A 10 -13.68 -17.97 -7.60
C LEU A 10 -12.36 -17.82 -8.36
N GLY A 11 -11.45 -18.76 -8.13
CA GLY A 11 -10.11 -18.75 -8.75
C GLY A 11 -9.13 -17.75 -8.11
N LYS A 12 -9.51 -17.08 -7.01
CA LYS A 12 -8.61 -16.19 -6.26
C LYS A 12 -7.36 -16.91 -5.77
N SER A 13 -7.48 -18.13 -5.27
CA SER A 13 -6.34 -18.95 -4.86
C SER A 13 -5.37 -19.20 -6.02
N ALA A 14 -5.87 -19.44 -7.23
CA ALA A 14 -5.02 -19.63 -8.41
C ALA A 14 -4.32 -18.33 -8.81
N ARG A 15 -5.04 -17.20 -8.83
CA ARG A 15 -4.46 -15.88 -9.12
C ARG A 15 -3.41 -15.49 -8.08
N ASP A 16 -3.66 -15.76 -6.81
CA ASP A 16 -2.73 -15.47 -5.73
C ASP A 16 -1.40 -16.21 -5.90
N VAL A 17 -1.42 -17.46 -6.39
CA VAL A 17 -0.20 -18.24 -6.68
C VAL A 17 0.64 -17.59 -7.79
N PHE A 18 0.02 -16.97 -8.78
CA PHE A 18 0.72 -16.33 -9.91
C PHE A 18 1.06 -14.86 -9.69
N THR A 19 0.46 -14.21 -8.70
CA THR A 19 0.63 -12.76 -8.47
C THR A 19 1.43 -12.44 -7.21
N LYS A 20 1.36 -13.27 -6.16
CA LYS A 20 2.13 -13.06 -4.94
C LYS A 20 3.58 -13.49 -5.14
N GLY A 21 4.51 -12.54 -4.96
CA GLY A 21 5.95 -12.79 -5.05
C GLY A 21 6.55 -12.62 -6.46
N TYR A 22 5.72 -12.36 -7.48
CA TYR A 22 6.19 -12.07 -8.84
C TYR A 22 6.52 -10.58 -8.99
N GLY A 23 7.77 -10.23 -8.70
CA GLY A 23 8.33 -8.87 -8.83
C GLY A 23 9.70 -8.90 -9.51
N PHE A 24 9.80 -9.49 -10.71
CA PHE A 24 11.06 -9.48 -11.46
C PHE A 24 11.46 -8.02 -11.76
N GLY A 25 12.68 -7.65 -11.35
CA GLY A 25 13.18 -6.29 -11.50
C GLY A 25 12.55 -5.27 -10.54
N LEU A 26 11.78 -5.67 -9.53
CA LEU A 26 11.14 -4.75 -8.58
C LEU A 26 11.50 -5.13 -7.14
N ILE A 27 12.08 -4.19 -6.40
CA ILE A 27 12.26 -4.34 -4.95
C ILE A 27 10.94 -3.93 -4.32
N LYS A 28 10.13 -4.91 -3.89
CA LYS A 28 8.89 -4.66 -3.16
C LYS A 28 9.06 -5.00 -1.69
N LEU A 29 8.64 -4.09 -0.82
CA LEU A 29 8.66 -4.23 0.62
C LEU A 29 7.24 -3.95 1.13
N ASP A 30 6.57 -5.00 1.60
CA ASP A 30 5.24 -4.90 2.18
C ASP A 30 5.36 -5.12 3.69
N LEU A 31 4.99 -4.11 4.48
CA LEU A 31 4.92 -4.14 5.93
C LEU A 31 3.45 -4.07 6.34
N ARG A 32 2.92 -5.19 6.84
CA ARG A 32 1.59 -5.23 7.45
C ARG A 32 1.72 -5.36 8.95
N SER A 33 1.18 -4.39 9.68
CA SER A 33 1.12 -4.40 11.14
C SER A 33 -0.33 -4.33 11.59
N SER A 34 -0.77 -5.38 12.28
CA SER A 34 -2.07 -5.41 12.96
C SER A 34 -1.82 -5.21 14.45
N ARG A 35 -2.27 -4.08 15.03
CA ARG A 35 -2.17 -3.91 16.48
C ARG A 35 -3.22 -4.76 17.16
N ARG A 36 -2.78 -5.80 17.86
CA ARG A 36 -3.63 -6.73 18.62
C ARG A 36 -4.28 -5.95 19.79
N GLY A 37 -5.54 -5.57 19.65
CA GLY A 37 -6.34 -4.96 20.72
C GLY A 37 -7.28 -3.83 20.30
N ASN A 38 -6.91 -2.99 19.31
CA ASN A 38 -7.60 -1.72 19.04
C ASN A 38 -8.25 -1.63 17.64
N GLY A 39 -8.38 -2.76 16.92
CA GLY A 39 -9.00 -2.76 15.58
C GLY A 39 -8.25 -1.99 14.49
N LEU A 40 -6.99 -1.61 14.76
CA LEU A 40 -6.17 -0.78 13.89
C LEU A 40 -5.17 -1.64 13.10
N GLU A 41 -5.28 -1.59 11.78
CA GLU A 41 -4.39 -2.21 10.82
C GLU A 41 -3.68 -1.15 9.99
N PHE A 42 -2.36 -1.27 9.88
CA PHE A 42 -1.56 -0.44 9.00
C PHE A 42 -0.88 -1.34 7.98
N THR A 43 -1.00 -0.98 6.70
CA THR A 43 -0.27 -1.62 5.62
C THR A 43 0.56 -0.55 4.93
N SER A 44 1.87 -0.65 5.05
CA SER A 44 2.80 0.19 4.29
C SER A 44 3.44 -0.66 3.22
N SER A 45 3.33 -0.23 1.97
CA SER A 45 4.04 -0.86 0.86
C SER A 45 5.02 0.12 0.23
N GLY A 46 6.19 -0.37 -0.14
CA GLY A 46 7.19 0.35 -0.90
C GLY A 46 7.62 -0.50 -2.08
N SER A 47 7.68 0.09 -3.28
CA SER A 47 8.23 -0.58 -4.44
C SER A 47 9.23 0.32 -5.16
N ALA A 48 10.40 -0.21 -5.45
CA ALA A 48 11.42 0.48 -6.22
C ALA A 48 11.71 -0.29 -7.50
N ASN A 49 11.59 0.40 -8.63
CA ASN A 49 11.96 -0.10 -9.94
C ASN A 49 13.31 0.52 -10.34
N PRO A 50 14.42 -0.26 -10.37
CA PRO A 50 15.72 0.21 -10.78
C PRO A 50 15.81 0.48 -12.29
N GLU A 51 14.99 -0.17 -13.13
CA GLU A 51 14.96 0.07 -14.58
C GLU A 51 14.34 1.42 -14.94
N THR A 52 13.27 1.81 -14.23
CA THR A 52 12.59 3.09 -14.47
C THR A 52 13.01 4.18 -13.49
N THR A 53 13.88 3.88 -12.53
CA THR A 53 14.33 4.77 -11.43
C THR A 53 13.18 5.37 -10.61
N ARG A 54 12.01 4.71 -10.64
CA ARG A 54 10.78 5.13 -9.98
C ARG A 54 10.64 4.37 -8.67
N VAL A 55 10.43 5.13 -7.60
CA VAL A 55 10.10 4.62 -6.28
C VAL A 55 8.66 5.02 -5.99
N MET A 56 7.84 4.05 -5.61
CA MET A 56 6.45 4.25 -5.20
C MET A 56 6.30 3.77 -3.77
N GLY A 57 5.54 4.49 -2.97
CA GLY A 57 5.13 4.01 -1.66
C GLY A 57 3.64 4.25 -1.44
N SER A 58 3.01 3.33 -0.73
CA SER A 58 1.66 3.47 -0.22
C SER A 58 1.64 3.28 1.30
N LEU A 59 0.73 3.99 1.95
CA LEU A 59 0.38 3.79 3.35
C LEU A 59 -1.14 3.72 3.44
N GLU A 60 -1.63 2.53 3.78
CA GLU A 60 -3.04 2.26 4.06
C GLU A 60 -3.23 2.11 5.56
N THR A 61 -4.15 2.90 6.12
CA THR A 61 -4.55 2.83 7.52
C THR A 61 -6.00 2.44 7.58
N LYS A 62 -6.28 1.32 8.24
CA LYS A 62 -7.62 0.82 8.47
C LYS A 62 -7.91 0.81 9.96
N TYR A 63 -8.85 1.64 10.37
CA TYR A 63 -9.30 1.73 11.74
C TYR A 63 -10.71 1.13 11.87
N ARG A 64 -10.85 0.11 12.71
CA ARG A 64 -12.14 -0.54 12.99
C ARG A 64 -12.59 -0.21 14.41
N TRP A 65 -13.64 0.61 14.53
CA TRP A 65 -14.36 0.83 15.78
C TRP A 65 -15.55 -0.12 15.87
N THR A 66 -15.49 -1.04 16.82
CA THR A 66 -16.60 -1.91 17.21
C THR A 66 -17.16 -1.43 18.54
N GLU A 67 -18.20 -0.58 18.52
CA GLU A 67 -18.99 -0.25 19.70
C GLU A 67 -20.48 -0.51 19.43
N TYR A 68 -21.12 -1.21 20.36
CA TYR A 68 -22.57 -1.46 20.40
C TYR A 68 -23.23 -1.93 19.08
N GLY A 69 -22.65 -2.94 18.44
CA GLY A 69 -23.29 -3.62 17.29
C GLY A 69 -23.13 -2.90 15.94
N THR A 70 -22.40 -1.80 15.89
CA THR A 70 -22.08 -1.08 14.65
C THR A 70 -20.56 -1.10 14.43
N GLU A 71 -20.13 -1.55 13.26
CA GLU A 71 -18.72 -1.56 12.88
C GLU A 71 -18.44 -0.36 11.96
N ILE A 72 -17.81 0.68 12.51
CA ILE A 72 -17.34 1.81 11.70
C ILE A 72 -15.92 1.48 11.27
N THR A 73 -15.73 1.40 9.96
CA THR A 73 -14.43 1.15 9.35
C THR A 73 -13.99 2.42 8.62
N LEU A 74 -12.89 3.00 9.06
CA LEU A 74 -12.23 4.12 8.40
C LEU A 74 -11.03 3.57 7.64
N GLU A 75 -10.96 3.86 6.35
CA GLU A 75 -9.87 3.44 5.47
C GLU A 75 -9.29 4.69 4.81
N ASP A 76 -8.04 5.01 5.18
CA ASP A 76 -7.27 6.08 4.56
C ASP A 76 -6.11 5.46 3.77
N GLN A 77 -5.91 5.95 2.55
CA GLN A 77 -4.81 5.54 1.68
C GLN A 77 -4.02 6.78 1.23
N LEU A 78 -2.71 6.73 1.43
CA LEU A 78 -1.77 7.75 0.97
C LEU A 78 -0.76 7.10 0.03
N ASP A 79 -0.76 7.54 -1.23
CA ASP A 79 0.19 7.08 -2.24
C ASP A 79 1.15 8.20 -2.64
N TRP A 80 2.42 7.87 -2.85
CA TRP A 80 3.44 8.81 -3.31
C TRP A 80 4.34 8.21 -4.39
N SER A 81 4.85 9.03 -5.31
CA SER A 81 5.75 8.53 -6.36
C SER A 81 6.92 9.49 -6.54
N ILE A 82 8.13 8.96 -6.33
CA ILE A 82 9.39 9.64 -6.57
C ILE A 82 9.97 9.11 -7.87
N THR A 83 10.31 10.02 -8.78
CA THR A 83 11.03 9.72 -10.02
C THR A 83 12.27 10.60 -10.05
N HIS A 84 13.43 10.04 -10.41
CA HIS A 84 14.73 10.74 -10.33
C HIS A 84 14.74 12.10 -11.06
N LYS A 85 13.98 12.27 -12.15
CA LYS A 85 13.86 13.56 -12.85
C LYS A 85 13.10 14.64 -12.05
N ARG A 86 12.23 14.27 -11.10
CA ARG A 86 11.41 15.20 -10.29
C ARG A 86 12.16 15.75 -9.06
N ILE A 87 13.16 15.01 -8.56
CA ILE A 87 13.98 15.43 -7.40
C ILE A 87 14.83 16.66 -7.73
N LEU A 88 15.38 16.74 -8.95
CA LEU A 88 16.15 17.91 -9.40
C LEU A 88 15.29 19.18 -9.48
N TYR A 89 14.05 19.08 -9.97
CA TYR A 89 13.12 20.22 -10.05
C TYR A 89 12.70 20.73 -8.67
N ASN A 90 12.35 19.84 -7.73
CA ASN A 90 12.01 20.27 -6.37
C ASN A 90 13.23 20.83 -5.62
N ARG A 91 14.43 20.29 -5.84
CA ARG A 91 15.66 20.83 -5.26
C ARG A 91 15.99 22.22 -5.82
N LEU A 92 15.80 22.47 -7.12
CA LEU A 92 15.98 23.79 -7.73
C LEU A 92 14.98 24.82 -7.18
N ILE A 93 13.69 24.45 -7.07
CA ILE A 93 12.65 25.35 -6.55
C ILE A 93 12.87 25.68 -5.06
N LEU A 94 13.25 24.70 -4.24
CA LEU A 94 13.56 24.93 -2.83
C LEU A 94 14.78 25.84 -2.62
N ASN A 95 15.80 25.74 -3.48
CA ASN A 95 16.94 26.67 -3.44
C ASN A 95 16.58 28.08 -3.92
N TYR A 96 15.57 28.22 -4.79
CA TYR A 96 15.11 29.53 -5.28
C TYR A 96 14.24 30.28 -4.26
N PHE A 97 13.53 29.57 -3.39
CA PHE A 97 12.73 30.18 -2.30
C PHE A 97 13.53 30.40 -1.00
N ALA A 98 14.73 29.84 -0.88
CA ALA A 98 15.60 29.99 0.28
C ALA A 98 16.67 31.09 0.12
N ALA A 99 16.66 31.82 -1.00
CA ALA A 99 17.51 32.98 -1.29
C ALA A 99 16.64 34.26 -1.31
#